data_AF-A0A5D2QUA5-F1
#
_entry.id   AF-A0A5D2QUA5-F1
#
_cell.length_a   1.000
_cell.length_b   1.000
_cell.length_c   1.000
_cell.angle_alpha   90.00
_cell.angle_beta   90.00
_cell.angle_gamma   90.00
#
_symmetry.space_group_name_H-M   'P 1'
#
loop_
_entity.id
_entity.type
_entity.pdbx_description
1 polymer ?
#
loop_
_entity_poly.entity_id
_entity_poly.type
_entity_poly.pdbx_seq_one_letter_code
_entity_poly.pdbx_strand_id
1 'polypeptide(L)'
;MASQVSQMPSSSPLSFNKDEMHPKADFPPSIWGDFFHNCPDKNIDAETEKRHQQLKEEVRKMIVAPMANSTQKLTFIDSVQRLGVSYHFTKEIEDELENIYHNNNDAENDLYTTSLRFRILRERGFNVSCNAFNKFNDEQGNFKSSVTNDVQGLLELYEASYLRVHGEDILDEAISFSANHLSLAVASLDYPLPEQVSHALKQSIRRGLPRVEASHYLSVYQDIESHNKALLEFAKIDFNMLQLLHRKELSEIFRWWKDLDFRRKLPYTRERVVECYFWILGVYFEPQYSLGRKMMAKVIIMTSILDDTYDSYATYDELILYTSAIERLTFKYLL
;
A
#
# COMPACT_ATOMS: atom_id res chain seq x y z
N MET A 1 -91.32 -5.09 12.31
CA MET A 1 -90.35 -5.01 11.20
C MET A 1 -89.08 -4.38 11.74
N ALA A 2 -87.96 -5.05 11.47
CA ALA A 2 -86.66 -4.86 12.09
C ALA A 2 -85.97 -3.54 11.70
N SER A 3 -85.17 -3.00 12.60
CA SER A 3 -84.02 -2.16 12.24
C SER A 3 -82.82 -2.68 13.03
N GLN A 4 -81.89 -3.29 12.29
CA GLN A 4 -80.62 -3.81 12.80
C GLN A 4 -79.70 -2.63 13.13
N VAL A 5 -79.24 -2.56 14.37
CA VAL A 5 -78.12 -1.70 14.76
C VAL A 5 -76.83 -2.47 14.45
N SER A 6 -76.11 -1.99 13.44
CA SER A 6 -74.78 -2.50 13.09
C SER A 6 -73.79 -2.19 14.20
N GLN A 7 -73.22 -3.23 14.83
CA GLN A 7 -72.07 -3.11 15.72
C GLN A 7 -70.81 -2.93 14.86
N MET A 8 -70.09 -1.82 15.06
CA MET A 8 -68.73 -1.67 14.54
C MET A 8 -67.79 -2.64 15.25
N PRO A 9 -66.91 -3.36 14.54
CA PRO A 9 -65.87 -4.15 15.19
C PRO A 9 -64.85 -3.20 15.83
N SER A 10 -64.56 -3.43 17.11
CA SER A 10 -63.41 -2.85 17.79
C SER A 10 -62.13 -3.21 17.04
N SER A 11 -61.42 -2.21 16.52
CA SER A 11 -60.10 -2.40 15.93
C SER A 11 -59.11 -2.77 17.03
N SER A 12 -58.70 -4.04 17.05
CA SER A 12 -57.51 -4.50 17.78
C SER A 12 -56.29 -3.71 17.31
N PRO A 13 -55.37 -3.31 18.19
CA PRO A 13 -54.13 -2.67 17.76
C PRO A 13 -53.32 -3.68 16.94
N LEU A 14 -53.06 -3.33 15.68
CA LEU A 14 -52.10 -4.02 14.82
C LEU A 14 -50.76 -4.07 15.56
N SER A 15 -50.34 -5.27 15.97
CA SER A 15 -48.96 -5.50 16.39
C SER A 15 -48.08 -5.36 15.16
N PHE A 16 -47.51 -4.18 14.95
CA PHE A 16 -46.45 -4.00 13.97
C PHE A 16 -45.28 -4.88 14.38
N ASN A 17 -44.97 -5.89 13.57
CA ASN A 17 -43.73 -6.64 13.70
C ASN A 17 -42.58 -5.67 13.47
N LYS A 18 -41.81 -5.35 14.51
CA LYS A 18 -40.62 -4.49 14.40
C LYS A 18 -39.59 -5.01 13.39
N ASP A 19 -39.61 -6.31 13.09
CA ASP A 19 -38.74 -6.95 12.09
C ASP A 19 -39.02 -6.52 10.63
N GLU A 20 -40.14 -5.84 10.33
CA GLU A 20 -40.43 -5.35 8.95
C GLU A 20 -39.91 -3.94 8.67
N MET A 21 -39.29 -3.24 9.64
CA MET A 21 -38.87 -1.83 9.47
C MET A 21 -37.40 -1.62 9.11
N HIS A 22 -36.52 -2.61 9.29
CA HIS A 22 -35.10 -2.47 8.98
C HIS A 22 -34.80 -2.83 7.52
N PRO A 23 -33.97 -2.05 6.81
CA PRO A 23 -33.43 -2.46 5.51
C PRO A 23 -32.72 -3.81 5.64
N LYS A 24 -32.92 -4.69 4.65
CA LYS A 24 -32.19 -5.96 4.58
C LYS A 24 -30.90 -5.74 3.80
N ALA A 25 -29.77 -5.73 4.50
CA ALA A 25 -28.46 -5.77 3.88
C ALA A 25 -28.13 -7.22 3.47
N ASP A 26 -27.72 -7.42 2.23
CA ASP A 26 -27.27 -8.73 1.70
C ASP A 26 -25.77 -8.66 1.36
N PHE A 27 -24.94 -8.65 2.40
CA PHE A 27 -23.49 -8.63 2.24
C PHE A 27 -22.95 -10.05 2.06
N PRO A 28 -22.03 -10.28 1.10
CA PRO A 28 -21.44 -11.59 0.94
C PRO A 28 -20.55 -11.93 2.14
N PRO A 29 -20.56 -13.21 2.57
CA PRO A 29 -19.75 -13.67 3.70
C PRO A 29 -18.25 -13.49 3.42
N SER A 30 -17.44 -13.55 4.47
CA SER A 30 -15.98 -13.52 4.30
C SER A 30 -15.51 -14.69 3.43
N ILE A 31 -14.75 -14.38 2.38
CA ILE A 31 -14.16 -15.38 1.49
C ILE A 31 -13.05 -16.20 2.17
N TRP A 32 -12.55 -15.73 3.31
CA TRP A 32 -11.41 -16.33 4.02
C TRP A 32 -11.81 -17.42 5.01
N GLY A 33 -13.09 -17.49 5.40
CA GLY A 33 -13.57 -18.40 6.44
C GLY A 33 -12.67 -18.34 7.68
N ASP A 34 -12.20 -19.51 8.11
CA ASP A 34 -11.33 -19.65 9.30
C ASP A 34 -9.84 -19.79 8.97
N PHE A 35 -9.42 -19.49 7.74
CA PHE A 35 -8.05 -19.75 7.26
C PHE A 35 -6.96 -19.10 8.14
N PHE A 36 -7.21 -17.89 8.64
CA PHE A 36 -6.27 -17.15 9.49
C PHE A 36 -6.50 -17.33 11.00
N HIS A 37 -7.41 -18.21 11.39
CA HIS A 37 -7.72 -18.42 12.81
C HIS A 37 -6.50 -18.97 13.57
N ASN A 38 -5.84 -19.97 13.00
CA ASN A 38 -4.71 -20.64 13.66
C ASN A 38 -3.43 -19.80 13.56
N CYS A 39 -2.75 -19.70 14.70
CA CYS A 39 -1.43 -19.08 14.76
C CYS A 39 -0.45 -19.93 13.92
N PRO A 40 0.45 -19.32 13.14
CA PRO A 40 1.53 -20.07 12.53
C PRO A 40 2.41 -20.69 13.63
N ASP A 41 2.53 -22.02 13.64
CA ASP A 41 3.32 -22.76 14.64
C ASP A 41 4.83 -22.66 14.43
N LYS A 42 5.26 -22.35 13.19
CA LYS A 42 6.68 -22.28 12.85
C LYS A 42 7.27 -20.95 13.30
N ASN A 43 8.15 -20.99 14.29
CA ASN A 43 9.08 -19.90 14.54
C ASN A 43 10.17 -19.92 13.47
N ILE A 44 10.78 -18.75 13.24
CA ILE A 44 11.98 -18.64 12.40
C ILE A 44 13.08 -19.43 13.12
N ASP A 45 13.74 -20.33 12.41
CA ASP A 45 14.83 -21.10 12.98
C ASP A 45 16.07 -20.21 13.21
N ALA A 46 16.90 -20.60 14.18
CA ALA A 46 18.05 -19.79 14.59
C ALA A 46 19.10 -19.62 13.47
N GLU A 47 19.17 -20.54 12.51
CA GLU A 47 20.10 -20.47 11.39
C GLU A 47 19.64 -19.40 10.39
N THR A 48 18.35 -19.37 10.04
CA THR A 48 17.74 -18.32 9.21
C THR A 48 17.88 -16.94 9.84
N GLU A 49 17.64 -16.79 11.14
CA GLU A 49 17.82 -15.51 11.84
C GLU A 49 19.29 -15.06 11.78
N LYS A 50 20.23 -15.96 12.04
CA LYS A 50 21.66 -15.65 11.94
C LYS A 50 22.07 -15.25 10.52
N ARG A 51 21.52 -15.93 9.51
CA ARG A 51 21.75 -15.61 8.09
C ARG A 51 21.18 -14.23 7.72
N HIS A 52 19.99 -13.89 8.21
CA HIS A 52 19.38 -12.57 8.04
C HIS A 52 20.28 -11.46 8.61
N GLN A 53 20.77 -11.62 9.84
CA GLN A 53 21.66 -10.62 10.47
C GLN A 53 22.99 -10.47 9.72
N GLN A 54 23.57 -11.57 9.25
CA GLN A 54 24.79 -11.52 8.43
C GLN A 54 24.55 -10.73 7.13
N LEU A 55 23.48 -11.08 6.41
CA LEU A 55 23.13 -10.43 5.14
C LEU A 55 22.78 -8.95 5.34
N LYS A 56 22.13 -8.59 6.45
CA LYS A 56 21.86 -7.20 6.80
C LYS A 56 23.16 -6.40 6.86
N GLU A 57 24.18 -6.89 7.56
CA GLU A 57 25.48 -6.22 7.66
C GLU A 57 26.24 -6.19 6.32
N GLU A 58 26.13 -7.23 5.51
CA GLU A 58 26.71 -7.26 4.16
C GLU A 58 26.07 -6.19 3.25
N VAL A 59 24.73 -6.12 3.21
CA VAL A 59 24.00 -5.11 2.44
C VAL A 59 24.31 -3.69 2.96
N ARG A 60 24.35 -3.49 4.28
CA ARG A 60 24.72 -2.21 4.90
C ARG A 60 26.10 -1.74 4.41
N LYS A 61 27.09 -2.63 4.39
CA LYS A 61 28.44 -2.32 3.86
C LYS A 61 28.41 -1.99 2.38
N MET A 62 27.58 -2.66 1.57
CA MET A 62 27.44 -2.35 0.14
C MET A 62 26.82 -0.97 -0.09
N ILE A 63 25.88 -0.54 0.77
CA ILE A 63 25.28 0.81 0.70
C ILE A 63 26.36 1.87 0.99
N VAL A 64 27.20 1.68 2.00
CA VAL A 64 28.22 2.67 2.41
C VAL A 64 29.49 2.61 1.54
N ALA A 65 29.76 1.47 0.90
CA ALA A 65 30.95 1.32 0.06
C ALA A 65 30.91 2.28 -1.15
N PRO A 66 32.06 2.83 -1.58
CA PRO A 66 32.15 3.55 -2.84
C PRO A 66 31.74 2.65 -4.01
N MET A 67 30.96 3.18 -4.95
CA MET A 67 30.62 2.53 -6.22
C MET A 67 31.27 3.29 -7.38
N ALA A 68 31.31 2.68 -8.58
CA ALA A 68 32.04 3.27 -9.70
C ALA A 68 31.49 4.63 -10.14
N ASN A 69 30.18 4.85 -9.97
CA ASN A 69 29.54 6.14 -10.21
C ASN A 69 28.25 6.31 -9.39
N SER A 70 27.73 7.53 -9.35
CA SER A 70 26.48 7.88 -8.63
C SER A 70 25.27 7.12 -9.17
N THR A 71 25.23 6.80 -10.47
CA THR A 71 24.13 6.04 -11.09
C THR A 71 24.04 4.65 -10.47
N GLN A 72 25.15 3.91 -10.37
CA GLN A 72 25.18 2.59 -9.75
C GLN A 72 24.73 2.65 -8.28
N LYS A 73 25.15 3.68 -7.54
CA LYS A 73 24.72 3.90 -6.15
C LYS A 73 23.22 4.11 -6.07
N LEU A 74 22.65 4.97 -6.92
CA LEU A 74 21.21 5.21 -7.00
C LEU A 74 20.43 3.95 -7.38
N THR A 75 20.88 3.19 -8.38
CA THR A 75 20.25 1.93 -8.81
C THR A 75 20.26 0.89 -7.68
N PHE A 76 21.34 0.82 -6.90
CA PHE A 76 21.40 -0.09 -5.76
C PHE A 76 20.46 0.36 -4.62
N ILE A 77 20.44 1.65 -4.29
CA ILE A 77 19.50 2.21 -3.30
C ILE A 77 18.04 1.98 -3.74
N ASP A 78 17.73 2.17 -5.02
CA ASP A 78 16.41 1.90 -5.59
C ASP A 78 16.04 0.42 -5.41
N SER A 79 16.97 -0.49 -5.72
CA SER A 79 16.76 -1.93 -5.53
C SER A 79 16.46 -2.27 -4.06
N VAL A 80 17.21 -1.69 -3.12
CA VAL A 80 17.00 -1.86 -1.67
C VAL A 80 15.62 -1.36 -1.23
N GLN A 81 15.16 -0.22 -1.77
CA GLN A 81 13.83 0.33 -1.49
C GLN A 81 12.72 -0.51 -2.10
N ARG A 82 12.82 -0.86 -3.38
CA ARG A 82 11.82 -1.65 -4.10
C ARG A 82 11.71 -3.08 -3.60
N LEU A 83 12.77 -3.66 -3.04
CA LEU A 83 12.73 -4.95 -2.35
C LEU A 83 12.12 -4.86 -0.93
N GLY A 84 11.73 -3.67 -0.48
CA GLY A 84 11.00 -3.47 0.76
C GLY A 84 11.86 -3.59 2.03
N VAL A 85 13.18 -3.50 1.92
CA VAL A 85 14.13 -3.68 3.04
C VAL A 85 14.88 -2.41 3.45
N SER A 86 14.59 -1.28 2.81
CA SER A 86 15.22 0.03 3.11
C SER A 86 15.00 0.51 4.55
N TYR A 87 13.94 0.05 5.23
CA TYR A 87 13.67 0.38 6.62
C TYR A 87 14.79 -0.06 7.58
N HIS A 88 15.63 -1.03 7.19
CA HIS A 88 16.82 -1.43 7.96
C HIS A 88 18.01 -0.46 7.84
N PHE A 89 18.04 0.37 6.81
CA PHE A 89 19.21 1.15 6.38
C PHE A 89 18.88 2.64 6.22
N THR A 90 17.93 3.14 7.02
CA THR A 90 17.39 4.50 6.83
C THR A 90 18.49 5.56 6.94
N LYS A 91 19.41 5.41 7.90
CA LYS A 91 20.50 6.37 8.10
C LYS A 91 21.53 6.31 6.98
N GLU A 92 21.97 5.12 6.60
CA GLU A 92 22.95 4.93 5.53
C GLU A 92 22.42 5.42 4.18
N ILE A 93 21.14 5.17 3.88
CA ILE A 93 20.51 5.68 2.65
C ILE A 93 20.45 7.20 2.69
N GLU A 94 20.04 7.80 3.80
CA GLU A 94 19.94 9.26 3.92
C GLU A 94 21.30 9.95 3.73
N ASP A 95 22.35 9.42 4.37
CA ASP A 95 23.71 9.96 4.27
C ASP A 95 24.25 9.90 2.82
N GLU A 96 24.02 8.79 2.11
CA GLU A 96 24.42 8.66 0.70
C GLU A 96 23.64 9.59 -0.22
N LEU A 97 22.33 9.77 0.04
CA LEU A 97 21.49 10.66 -0.76
C LEU A 97 21.81 12.13 -0.52
N GLU A 98 22.13 12.53 0.71
CA GLU A 98 22.61 13.87 1.05
C GLU A 98 23.93 14.17 0.30
N ASN A 99 24.86 13.22 0.28
CA ASN A 99 26.09 13.34 -0.50
C ASN A 99 25.83 13.49 -2.01
N ILE A 100 24.89 12.72 -2.57
CA ILE A 100 24.50 12.81 -4.00
C ILE A 100 23.75 14.11 -4.30
N TYR A 101 23.00 14.65 -3.34
CA TYR A 101 22.30 15.92 -3.50
C TYR A 101 23.29 17.07 -3.67
N HIS A 102 24.32 17.13 -2.82
CA HIS A 102 25.27 18.24 -2.80
C HIS A 102 26.40 18.17 -3.83
N ASN A 103 26.82 16.98 -4.26
CA ASN A 103 28.03 16.81 -5.07
C ASN A 103 27.78 16.54 -6.56
N ASN A 104 26.54 16.69 -7.06
CA ASN A 104 26.24 16.29 -8.43
C ASN A 104 26.56 17.36 -9.47
N ASN A 105 27.07 16.93 -10.62
CA ASN A 105 27.12 17.72 -11.83
C ASN A 105 25.96 17.30 -12.76
N ASP A 106 24.82 17.98 -12.64
CA ASP A 106 23.59 17.62 -13.36
C ASP A 106 23.73 17.68 -14.91
N ALA A 107 24.76 18.36 -15.42
CA ALA A 107 24.95 18.62 -16.84
C ALA A 107 25.21 17.36 -17.71
N GLU A 108 25.85 16.33 -17.17
CA GLU A 108 26.31 15.16 -17.96
C GLU A 108 25.43 13.92 -17.82
N ASN A 109 24.47 13.92 -16.90
CA ASN A 109 23.64 12.74 -16.65
C ASN A 109 22.70 12.44 -17.82
N ASP A 110 22.56 11.17 -18.18
CA ASP A 110 21.55 10.69 -19.12
C ASP A 110 20.12 10.77 -18.53
N LEU A 111 19.11 10.41 -19.33
CA LEU A 111 17.71 10.48 -18.91
C LEU A 111 17.45 9.55 -17.73
N TYR A 112 17.90 8.29 -17.81
CA TYR A 112 17.78 7.31 -16.74
C TYR A 112 18.31 7.85 -15.40
N THR A 113 19.56 8.31 -15.38
CA THR A 113 20.23 8.80 -14.17
C THR A 113 19.56 10.06 -13.64
N THR A 114 19.18 10.99 -14.52
CA THR A 114 18.50 12.24 -14.12
C THR A 114 17.14 11.95 -13.49
N SER A 115 16.34 11.10 -14.12
CA SER A 115 15.01 10.69 -13.64
C SER A 115 15.08 9.90 -12.33
N LEU A 116 15.96 8.90 -12.24
CA LEU A 116 16.16 8.08 -11.05
C LEU A 116 16.61 8.93 -9.86
N ARG A 117 17.60 9.81 -10.07
CA ARG A 117 18.08 10.75 -9.04
C ARG A 117 16.95 11.64 -8.57
N PHE A 118 16.23 12.27 -9.49
CA PHE A 118 15.11 13.15 -9.18
C PHE A 118 14.06 12.44 -8.32
N ARG A 119 13.66 11.23 -8.72
CA ARG A 119 12.67 10.41 -8.02
C ARG A 119 13.10 10.08 -6.60
N ILE A 120 14.28 9.49 -6.41
CA ILE A 120 14.73 9.01 -5.10
C ILE A 120 14.96 10.18 -4.14
N LEU A 121 15.55 11.28 -4.62
CA LEU A 121 15.81 12.45 -3.78
C LEU A 121 14.50 13.14 -3.36
N ARG A 122 13.55 13.33 -4.29
CA ARG A 122 12.26 13.93 -3.93
C ARG A 122 11.43 13.05 -3.00
N GLU A 123 11.51 11.73 -3.14
CA GLU A 123 10.85 10.81 -2.22
C GLU A 123 11.33 10.99 -0.77
N ARG A 124 12.59 11.41 -0.60
CA ARG A 124 13.20 11.74 0.70
C ARG A 124 13.03 13.20 1.13
N GLY A 125 12.34 14.01 0.33
CA GLY A 125 12.06 15.42 0.65
C GLY A 125 13.14 16.40 0.22
N PHE A 126 14.15 15.98 -0.54
CA PHE A 126 15.11 16.92 -1.14
C PHE A 126 14.44 17.72 -2.25
N ASN A 127 14.65 19.03 -2.24
CA ASN A 127 14.09 19.94 -3.23
C ASN A 127 14.93 19.96 -4.52
N VAL A 128 14.79 18.92 -5.35
CA VAL A 128 15.41 18.85 -6.68
C VAL A 128 14.52 19.56 -7.69
N SER A 129 15.06 20.49 -8.48
CA SER A 129 14.29 21.22 -9.50
C SER A 129 13.93 20.35 -10.70
N CYS A 130 12.69 20.44 -11.19
CA CYS A 130 12.26 19.82 -12.45
C CYS A 130 12.98 20.40 -13.68
N ASN A 131 13.65 21.55 -13.55
CA ASN A 131 14.48 22.12 -14.62
C ASN A 131 15.65 21.22 -15.04
N ALA A 132 16.00 20.22 -14.21
CA ALA A 132 16.96 19.18 -14.58
C ALA A 132 16.55 18.42 -15.86
N PHE A 133 15.25 18.41 -16.21
CA PHE A 133 14.73 17.76 -17.41
C PHE A 133 14.78 18.63 -18.67
N ASN A 134 15.02 19.95 -18.57
CA ASN A 134 15.00 20.87 -19.72
C ASN A 134 16.05 20.50 -20.80
N LYS A 135 17.17 19.86 -20.41
CA LYS A 135 18.20 19.38 -21.35
C LYS A 135 17.70 18.27 -22.29
N PHE A 136 16.58 17.63 -21.95
CA PHE A 136 15.93 16.62 -22.79
C PHE A 136 14.87 17.21 -23.73
N ASN A 137 14.67 18.53 -23.70
CA ASN A 137 13.72 19.21 -24.56
C ASN A 137 14.40 19.85 -25.78
N ASP A 138 13.69 19.90 -26.89
CA ASP A 138 14.06 20.62 -28.10
C ASP A 138 13.86 22.15 -27.94
N GLU A 139 14.21 22.90 -28.98
CA GLU A 139 14.07 24.37 -28.98
C GLU A 139 12.61 24.84 -28.90
N GLN A 140 11.65 23.96 -29.21
CA GLN A 140 10.21 24.22 -29.13
C GLN A 140 9.65 23.87 -27.74
N GLY A 141 10.45 23.32 -26.85
CA GLY A 141 10.07 22.93 -25.49
C GLY A 141 9.56 21.50 -25.37
N ASN A 142 9.51 20.71 -26.44
CA ASN A 142 9.02 19.32 -26.40
C ASN A 142 10.15 18.34 -26.11
N PHE A 143 9.85 17.18 -25.52
CA PHE A 143 10.84 16.11 -25.37
C PHE A 143 11.44 15.69 -26.72
N LYS A 144 12.78 15.67 -26.80
CA LYS A 144 13.54 15.32 -28.01
C LYS A 144 13.15 13.93 -28.52
N SER A 145 13.04 13.78 -29.84
CA SER A 145 12.83 12.47 -30.48
C SER A 145 13.95 11.47 -30.17
N SER A 146 15.16 11.91 -29.85
CA SER A 146 16.25 11.02 -29.44
C SER A 146 15.94 10.25 -28.14
N VAL A 147 15.07 10.79 -27.28
CA VAL A 147 14.65 10.16 -26.01
C VAL A 147 13.76 8.94 -26.25
N THR A 148 13.03 8.88 -27.35
CA THR A 148 12.01 7.84 -27.56
C THR A 148 12.59 6.43 -27.69
N ASN A 149 13.88 6.32 -27.98
CA ASN A 149 14.58 5.04 -28.10
C ASN A 149 15.16 4.54 -26.76
N ASP A 150 15.23 5.40 -25.73
CA ASP A 150 15.73 5.04 -24.41
C ASP A 150 14.60 4.56 -23.50
N VAL A 151 14.23 3.29 -23.64
CA VAL A 151 13.10 2.69 -22.90
C VAL A 151 13.34 2.71 -21.39
N GLN A 152 14.57 2.50 -20.93
CA GLN A 152 14.89 2.56 -19.50
C GLN A 152 14.81 3.99 -18.97
N GLY A 153 15.33 4.97 -19.69
CA GLY A 153 15.18 6.38 -19.36
C GLY A 153 13.72 6.84 -19.36
N LEU A 154 12.92 6.39 -20.32
CA LEU A 154 11.48 6.64 -20.36
C LEU A 154 10.73 6.03 -19.17
N LEU A 155 11.08 4.81 -18.77
CA LEU A 155 10.49 4.16 -17.60
C LEU A 155 10.80 4.95 -16.32
N GLU A 156 12.05 5.35 -16.12
CA GLU A 156 12.40 6.17 -14.95
C GLU A 156 11.78 7.56 -15.02
N LEU A 157 11.67 8.18 -16.21
CA LEU A 157 10.99 9.47 -16.38
C LEU A 157 9.49 9.35 -16.02
N TYR A 158 8.84 8.27 -16.44
CA TYR A 158 7.47 7.95 -16.08
C TYR A 158 7.33 7.87 -14.56
N GLU A 159 8.16 7.08 -13.88
CA GLU A 159 8.10 6.95 -12.42
C GLU A 159 8.42 8.27 -11.69
N ALA A 160 9.41 9.02 -12.16
CA ALA A 160 9.81 10.30 -11.59
C ALA A 160 8.71 11.37 -11.69
N SER A 161 7.95 11.36 -12.77
CA SER A 161 6.88 12.34 -13.01
C SER A 161 5.72 12.25 -12.00
N TYR A 162 5.57 11.11 -11.31
CA TYR A 162 4.62 10.97 -10.19
C TYR A 162 5.02 11.73 -8.92
N LEU A 163 6.24 12.31 -8.86
CA LEU A 163 6.71 13.18 -7.77
C LEU A 163 6.64 14.68 -8.09
N ARG A 164 5.94 15.04 -9.17
CA ARG A 164 5.66 16.43 -9.51
C ARG A 164 4.90 17.15 -8.41
N VAL A 165 5.15 18.45 -8.28
CA VAL A 165 4.36 19.38 -7.47
C VAL A 165 3.69 20.43 -8.36
N HIS A 166 2.93 21.36 -7.77
CA HIS A 166 2.25 22.41 -8.54
C HIS A 166 3.23 23.32 -9.28
N GLY A 167 2.90 23.65 -10.53
CA GLY A 167 3.69 24.55 -11.38
C GLY A 167 4.87 23.87 -12.10
N GLU A 168 4.84 22.54 -12.22
CA GLU A 168 5.88 21.75 -12.89
C GLU A 168 5.37 21.11 -14.19
N ASP A 169 4.93 21.96 -15.13
CA ASP A 169 4.27 21.55 -16.38
C ASP A 169 5.10 20.56 -17.21
N ILE A 170 6.44 20.65 -17.15
CA ILE A 170 7.34 19.69 -17.80
C ILE A 170 7.11 18.24 -17.34
N LEU A 171 6.74 18.03 -16.07
CA LEU A 171 6.44 16.70 -15.55
C LEU A 171 5.01 16.27 -15.87
N ASP A 172 4.10 17.21 -16.12
CA ASP A 172 2.77 16.90 -16.65
C ASP A 172 2.87 16.32 -18.06
N GLU A 173 3.68 16.96 -18.90
CA GLU A 173 4.02 16.46 -20.23
C GLU A 173 4.78 15.14 -20.16
N ALA A 174 5.71 14.99 -19.20
CA ALA A 174 6.50 13.78 -19.03
C ALA A 174 5.64 12.53 -18.77
N ILE A 175 4.56 12.63 -17.96
CA ILE A 175 3.63 11.50 -17.72
C ILE A 175 3.06 11.01 -19.06
N SER A 176 2.45 11.91 -19.83
CA SER A 176 1.77 11.55 -21.08
C SER A 176 2.76 11.10 -22.15
N PHE A 177 3.89 11.79 -22.29
CA PHE A 177 4.93 11.47 -23.26
C PHE A 177 5.52 10.09 -23.00
N SER A 178 5.96 9.81 -21.78
CA SER A 178 6.58 8.53 -21.44
C SER A 178 5.58 7.37 -21.50
N ALA A 179 4.35 7.54 -21.00
CA ALA A 179 3.32 6.51 -21.06
C ALA A 179 3.01 6.05 -22.50
N ASN A 180 2.90 7.00 -23.43
CA ASN A 180 2.63 6.70 -24.83
C ASN A 180 3.77 5.88 -25.47
N HIS A 181 5.01 6.31 -25.32
CA HIS A 181 6.15 5.63 -25.91
C HIS A 181 6.44 4.28 -25.26
N LEU A 182 6.29 4.17 -23.94
CA LEU A 182 6.39 2.91 -23.21
C LEU A 182 5.34 1.92 -23.71
N SER A 183 4.08 2.34 -23.86
CA SER A 183 3.00 1.46 -24.35
C SER A 183 3.27 0.91 -25.74
N LEU A 184 3.92 1.71 -26.62
CA LEU A 184 4.30 1.28 -27.95
C LEU A 184 5.50 0.33 -27.95
N ALA A 185 6.43 0.51 -27.00
CA ALA A 185 7.67 -0.27 -26.92
C ALA A 185 7.49 -1.66 -26.27
N VAL A 186 6.51 -1.85 -25.37
CA VAL A 186 6.37 -3.08 -24.55
C VAL A 186 6.47 -4.38 -25.36
N ALA A 187 5.83 -4.44 -26.53
CA ALA A 187 5.76 -5.66 -27.33
C ALA A 187 7.11 -6.10 -27.93
N SER A 188 8.10 -5.21 -27.98
CA SER A 188 9.42 -5.46 -28.58
C SER A 188 10.54 -5.62 -27.55
N LEU A 189 10.23 -5.67 -26.25
CA LEU A 189 11.24 -5.75 -25.19
C LEU A 189 11.49 -7.20 -24.74
N ASP A 190 12.73 -7.47 -24.35
CA ASP A 190 13.11 -8.73 -23.72
C ASP A 190 12.87 -8.71 -22.21
N TYR A 191 12.39 -9.84 -21.68
CA TYR A 191 12.17 -10.04 -20.25
C TYR A 191 13.46 -9.79 -19.43
N PRO A 192 13.43 -9.10 -18.27
CA PRO A 192 12.25 -8.72 -17.46
C PRO A 192 11.68 -7.31 -17.72
N LEU A 193 12.25 -6.54 -18.63
CA LEU A 193 11.83 -5.15 -18.89
C LEU A 193 10.36 -4.98 -19.33
N PRO A 194 9.75 -5.80 -20.22
CA PRO A 194 8.34 -5.66 -20.57
C PRO A 194 7.41 -5.84 -19.37
N GLU A 195 7.77 -6.70 -18.40
CA GLU A 195 6.99 -6.88 -17.17
C GLU A 195 7.08 -5.62 -16.30
N GLN A 196 8.28 -5.04 -16.14
CA GLN A 196 8.46 -3.78 -15.42
C GLN A 196 7.65 -2.65 -16.04
N VAL A 197 7.71 -2.49 -17.36
CA VAL A 197 6.98 -1.44 -18.07
C VAL A 197 5.47 -1.66 -17.97
N SER A 198 4.99 -2.88 -18.21
CA SER A 198 3.56 -3.21 -18.16
C SER A 198 2.98 -3.03 -16.75
N HIS A 199 3.76 -3.34 -15.71
CA HIS A 199 3.37 -3.11 -14.32
C HIS A 199 3.35 -1.62 -13.99
N ALA A 200 4.40 -0.87 -14.33
CA ALA A 200 4.48 0.58 -14.08
C ALA A 200 3.30 1.34 -14.71
N LEU A 201 2.93 1.02 -15.96
CA LEU A 201 1.77 1.63 -16.64
C LEU A 201 0.43 1.39 -15.94
N LYS A 202 0.33 0.34 -15.10
CA LYS A 202 -0.87 0.06 -14.28
C LYS A 202 -0.74 0.68 -12.89
N GLN A 203 0.46 0.63 -12.32
CA GLN A 203 0.74 1.01 -10.94
C GLN A 203 2.15 1.59 -10.83
N SER A 204 2.24 2.92 -10.70
CA SER A 204 3.52 3.60 -10.42
C SER A 204 4.04 3.23 -9.04
N ILE A 205 5.37 3.19 -8.89
CA ILE A 205 6.07 2.93 -7.62
C ILE A 205 5.57 3.90 -6.53
N ARG A 206 5.49 5.20 -6.85
CA ARG A 206 5.14 6.26 -5.89
C ARG A 206 3.75 6.11 -5.27
N ARG A 207 2.81 5.47 -5.99
CA ARG A 207 1.42 5.30 -5.56
C ARG A 207 1.12 3.86 -5.13
N GLY A 208 2.07 2.94 -5.28
CA GLY A 208 1.91 1.54 -4.90
C GLY A 208 2.08 1.35 -3.40
N LEU A 209 1.41 0.33 -2.84
CA LEU A 209 1.64 -0.06 -1.45
C LEU A 209 3.01 -0.75 -1.33
N PRO A 210 3.91 -0.31 -0.45
CA PRO A 210 5.30 -0.78 -0.43
C PRO A 210 5.45 -2.31 -0.40
N ARG A 211 4.61 -3.02 0.35
CA ARG A 211 4.67 -4.48 0.45
C ARG A 211 4.07 -5.22 -0.76
N VAL A 212 3.10 -4.62 -1.45
CA VAL A 212 2.55 -5.18 -2.69
C VAL A 212 3.60 -5.05 -3.80
N GLU A 213 4.17 -3.85 -3.94
CA GLU A 213 5.23 -3.58 -4.92
C GLU A 213 6.48 -4.41 -4.64
N ALA A 214 6.89 -4.56 -3.37
CA ALA A 214 8.03 -5.41 -3.02
C ALA A 214 7.81 -6.88 -3.35
N SER A 215 6.59 -7.39 -3.17
CA SER A 215 6.27 -8.77 -3.55
C SER A 215 6.36 -9.00 -5.06
N HIS A 216 5.91 -8.04 -5.87
CA HIS A 216 6.05 -8.11 -7.33
C HIS A 216 7.52 -7.99 -7.75
N TYR A 217 8.22 -6.99 -7.21
CA TYR A 217 9.59 -6.70 -7.57
C TYR A 217 10.57 -7.80 -7.16
N LEU A 218 10.32 -8.55 -6.08
CA LEU A 218 11.12 -9.71 -5.71
C LEU A 218 11.26 -10.74 -6.84
N SER A 219 10.19 -11.00 -7.58
CA SER A 219 10.18 -11.92 -8.72
C SER A 219 10.95 -11.34 -9.90
N VAL A 220 10.67 -10.08 -10.24
CA VAL A 220 11.35 -9.37 -11.33
C VAL A 220 12.85 -9.25 -11.08
N TYR A 221 13.26 -8.90 -9.85
CA TYR A 221 14.66 -8.68 -9.49
C TYR A 221 15.49 -9.97 -9.59
N GLN A 222 14.88 -11.12 -9.32
CA GLN A 222 15.56 -12.42 -9.46
C GLN A 222 16.00 -12.69 -10.90
N ASP A 223 15.23 -12.21 -11.88
CA ASP A 223 15.46 -12.51 -13.29
C ASP A 223 16.32 -11.44 -14.00
N ILE A 224 16.68 -10.36 -13.30
CA ILE A 224 17.69 -9.40 -13.77
C ILE A 224 19.06 -10.08 -13.69
N GLU A 225 19.77 -10.23 -14.81
CA GLU A 225 21.05 -10.93 -14.86
C GLU A 225 22.11 -10.37 -13.89
N SER A 226 22.13 -9.04 -13.73
CA SER A 226 23.09 -8.31 -12.90
C SER A 226 22.67 -8.15 -11.43
N HIS A 227 21.60 -8.81 -10.98
CA HIS A 227 21.07 -8.62 -9.64
C HIS A 227 22.07 -9.00 -8.53
N ASN A 228 21.98 -8.31 -7.40
CA ASN A 228 22.80 -8.61 -6.24
C ASN A 228 22.19 -9.81 -5.47
N LYS A 229 22.90 -10.95 -5.48
CA LYS A 229 22.44 -12.19 -4.86
C LYS A 229 22.24 -12.07 -3.35
N ALA A 230 23.14 -11.37 -2.64
CA ALA A 230 23.04 -11.18 -1.20
C ALA A 230 21.82 -10.32 -0.84
N LEU A 231 21.56 -9.26 -1.61
CA LEU A 231 20.39 -8.40 -1.44
C LEU A 231 19.07 -9.16 -1.72
N LEU A 232 19.02 -9.98 -2.77
CA LEU A 232 17.84 -10.81 -3.07
C LEU A 232 17.58 -11.84 -1.98
N GLU A 233 18.60 -12.55 -1.51
CA GLU A 233 18.48 -13.52 -0.42
C GLU A 233 17.99 -12.82 0.86
N PHE A 234 18.58 -11.68 1.20
CA PHE A 234 18.18 -10.86 2.34
C PHE A 234 16.69 -10.48 2.26
N ALA A 235 16.26 -9.94 1.12
CA ALA A 235 14.89 -9.49 0.92
C ALA A 235 13.88 -10.64 1.02
N LYS A 236 14.19 -11.83 0.50
CA LYS A 236 13.33 -13.01 0.63
C LYS A 236 13.19 -13.47 2.08
N ILE A 237 14.29 -13.52 2.82
CA ILE A 237 14.27 -13.91 4.23
C ILE A 237 13.46 -12.87 5.03
N ASP A 238 13.76 -11.58 4.86
CA ASP A 238 13.06 -10.49 5.54
C ASP A 238 11.55 -10.48 5.26
N PHE A 239 11.15 -10.69 3.99
CA PHE A 239 9.75 -10.76 3.59
C PHE A 239 9.02 -11.90 4.30
N ASN A 240 9.62 -13.09 4.36
CA ASN A 240 9.03 -14.25 5.03
C ASN A 240 8.96 -14.08 6.55
N MET A 241 10.00 -13.49 7.17
CA MET A 241 10.01 -13.18 8.59
C MET A 241 8.90 -12.21 8.97
N LEU A 242 8.71 -11.15 8.18
CA LEU A 242 7.61 -10.20 8.40
C LEU A 242 6.24 -10.82 8.10
N GLN A 243 6.11 -11.64 7.06
CA GLN A 243 4.86 -12.35 6.80
C GLN A 243 4.46 -13.24 7.99
N LEU A 244 5.43 -13.90 8.63
CA LEU A 244 5.16 -14.68 9.86
C LEU A 244 4.63 -13.79 10.99
N LEU A 245 5.26 -12.64 11.23
CA LEU A 245 4.79 -11.65 12.20
C LEU A 245 3.36 -11.20 11.88
N HIS A 246 3.10 -10.81 10.63
CA HIS A 246 1.78 -10.33 10.19
C HIS A 246 0.70 -11.40 10.31
N ARG A 247 1.03 -12.68 10.06
CA ARG A 247 0.09 -13.78 10.28
C ARG A 247 -0.21 -14.04 11.75
N LYS A 248 0.78 -13.86 12.65
CA LYS A 248 0.56 -13.93 14.11
C LYS A 248 -0.37 -12.79 14.55
N GLU A 249 -0.10 -11.57 14.09
CA GLU A 249 -0.94 -10.39 14.33
C GLU A 249 -2.39 -10.63 13.87
N LEU A 250 -2.58 -11.10 12.63
CA LEU A 250 -3.89 -11.38 12.08
C LEU A 250 -4.63 -12.49 12.84
N SER A 251 -3.95 -13.57 13.27
CA SER A 251 -4.55 -14.63 14.08
C SER A 251 -5.05 -14.11 15.44
N GLU A 252 -4.31 -13.22 16.09
CA GLU A 252 -4.76 -12.59 17.34
C GLU A 252 -5.98 -11.68 17.13
N ILE A 253 -5.98 -10.89 16.05
CA ILE A 253 -7.12 -10.03 15.69
C ILE A 253 -8.34 -10.89 15.37
N PHE A 254 -8.15 -11.99 14.65
CA PHE A 254 -9.24 -12.90 14.27
C PHE A 254 -9.86 -13.61 15.49
N ARG A 255 -9.04 -13.99 16.48
CA ARG A 255 -9.53 -14.50 17.78
C ARG A 255 -10.36 -13.45 18.51
N TRP A 256 -9.84 -12.24 18.63
CA TRP A 256 -10.58 -11.12 19.23
C TRP A 256 -11.91 -10.85 18.51
N TRP A 257 -11.93 -10.87 17.18
CA TRP A 257 -13.15 -10.71 16.38
C TRP A 257 -14.18 -11.81 16.66
N LYS A 258 -13.73 -13.07 16.69
CA LYS A 258 -14.60 -14.22 16.98
C LYS A 258 -15.23 -14.13 18.37
N ASP A 259 -14.48 -13.69 19.37
CA ASP A 259 -14.99 -13.55 20.74
C ASP A 259 -16.10 -12.49 20.86
N LEU A 260 -16.15 -11.51 19.95
CA LEU A 260 -17.25 -10.54 19.89
C LEU A 260 -18.56 -11.14 19.39
N ASP A 261 -18.49 -12.21 18.57
CA ASP A 261 -19.63 -12.95 18.02
C ASP A 261 -20.61 -12.05 17.22
N PHE A 262 -20.07 -11.07 16.50
CA PHE A 262 -20.88 -10.17 15.67
C PHE A 262 -21.55 -10.85 14.49
N ARG A 263 -21.02 -11.98 14.00
CA ARG A 263 -21.71 -12.78 12.98
C ARG A 263 -23.12 -13.18 13.41
N ARG A 264 -23.31 -13.50 14.69
CA ARG A 264 -24.63 -13.84 15.25
C ARG A 264 -25.36 -12.60 15.78
N LYS A 265 -24.65 -11.69 16.45
CA LYS A 265 -25.26 -10.54 17.13
C LYS A 265 -25.64 -9.40 16.19
N LEU A 266 -24.88 -9.19 15.13
CA LEU A 266 -25.02 -8.11 14.14
C LEU A 266 -24.93 -8.69 12.71
N PRO A 267 -25.87 -9.55 12.30
CA PRO A 267 -25.79 -10.28 11.02
C PRO A 267 -25.90 -9.37 9.78
N TYR A 268 -26.30 -8.12 9.97
CA TYR A 268 -26.39 -7.10 8.91
C TYR A 268 -25.03 -6.48 8.54
N THR A 269 -23.95 -6.79 9.28
CA THR A 269 -22.63 -6.18 9.08
C THR A 269 -21.75 -7.00 8.14
N ARG A 270 -20.88 -6.32 7.39
CA ARG A 270 -19.86 -6.95 6.54
C ARG A 270 -18.79 -7.61 7.41
N GLU A 271 -18.44 -8.85 7.08
CA GLU A 271 -17.28 -9.52 7.68
C GLU A 271 -16.02 -9.28 6.84
N ARG A 272 -15.21 -8.30 7.24
CA ARG A 272 -14.03 -7.81 6.48
C ARG A 272 -12.75 -7.70 7.29
N VAL A 273 -12.55 -8.58 8.27
CA VAL A 273 -11.40 -8.54 9.20
C VAL A 273 -10.06 -8.60 8.47
N VAL A 274 -9.94 -9.48 7.47
CA VAL A 274 -8.68 -9.69 6.73
C VAL A 274 -8.37 -8.48 5.85
N GLU A 275 -9.39 -7.94 5.19
CA GLU A 275 -9.29 -6.75 4.33
C GLU A 275 -8.94 -5.50 5.15
N CYS A 276 -9.58 -5.31 6.31
CA CYS A 276 -9.26 -4.22 7.24
C CYS A 276 -7.82 -4.31 7.72
N TYR A 277 -7.36 -5.53 8.06
CA TYR A 277 -5.97 -5.74 8.45
C TYR A 277 -5.00 -5.48 7.28
N PHE A 278 -5.35 -5.89 6.06
CA PHE A 278 -4.56 -5.63 4.86
C PHE A 278 -4.42 -4.11 4.59
N TRP A 279 -5.48 -3.32 4.77
CA TRP A 279 -5.40 -1.86 4.69
C TRP A 279 -4.41 -1.29 5.70
N ILE A 280 -4.45 -1.77 6.94
CA ILE A 280 -3.53 -1.32 7.99
C ILE A 280 -2.09 -1.77 7.75
N LEU A 281 -1.90 -2.94 7.16
CA LEU A 281 -0.58 -3.37 6.70
C LEU A 281 -0.01 -2.44 5.61
N GLY A 282 -0.88 -1.85 4.79
CA GLY A 282 -0.53 -0.83 3.81
C GLY A 282 -0.09 0.50 4.41
N VAL A 283 -0.55 0.86 5.62
CA VAL A 283 -0.14 2.10 6.32
C VAL A 283 1.29 1.98 6.85
N TYR A 284 1.61 0.87 7.51
CA TYR A 284 2.95 0.55 8.00
C TYR A 284 3.13 -0.96 8.18
N PHE A 285 4.17 -1.53 7.57
CA PHE A 285 4.42 -2.97 7.58
C PHE A 285 5.57 -3.39 8.49
N GLU A 286 6.37 -2.43 8.93
CA GLU A 286 7.62 -2.63 9.65
C GLU A 286 7.37 -3.21 11.06
N PRO A 287 8.31 -4.02 11.60
CA PRO A 287 8.05 -4.79 12.80
C PRO A 287 7.77 -3.92 14.04
N GLN A 288 8.39 -2.74 14.13
CA GLN A 288 8.21 -1.80 15.25
C GLN A 288 6.77 -1.29 15.40
N TYR A 289 5.96 -1.35 14.33
CA TYR A 289 4.57 -0.89 14.34
C TYR A 289 3.56 -2.03 14.61
N SER A 290 4.02 -3.19 15.09
CA SER A 290 3.15 -4.35 15.38
C SER A 290 1.95 -4.00 16.27
N LEU A 291 2.18 -3.32 17.40
CA LEU A 291 1.11 -2.89 18.29
C LEU A 291 0.16 -1.90 17.60
N GLY A 292 0.72 -0.94 16.86
CA GLY A 292 -0.03 0.03 16.08
C GLY A 292 -0.93 -0.64 15.05
N ARG A 293 -0.46 -1.69 14.36
CA ARG A 293 -1.27 -2.45 13.41
C ARG A 293 -2.41 -3.17 14.10
N LYS A 294 -2.13 -3.86 15.21
CA LYS A 294 -3.15 -4.57 15.99
C LYS A 294 -4.25 -3.63 16.47
N MET A 295 -3.89 -2.46 17.01
CA MET A 295 -4.87 -1.48 17.49
C MET A 295 -5.67 -0.89 16.32
N MET A 296 -4.99 -0.43 15.27
CA MET A 296 -5.66 0.25 14.17
C MET A 296 -6.56 -0.70 13.36
N ALA A 297 -6.18 -1.98 13.21
CA ALA A 297 -7.04 -2.97 12.57
C ALA A 297 -8.35 -3.14 13.34
N LYS A 298 -8.30 -3.21 14.68
CA LYS A 298 -9.51 -3.26 15.52
C LYS A 298 -10.36 -2.00 15.36
N VAL A 299 -9.73 -0.83 15.29
CA VAL A 299 -10.44 0.45 15.05
C VAL A 299 -11.15 0.40 13.70
N ILE A 300 -10.47 0.07 12.60
CA ILE A 300 -11.12 -0.01 11.27
C ILE A 300 -12.26 -1.04 11.26
N ILE A 301 -12.07 -2.22 11.87
CA ILE A 301 -13.12 -3.24 11.95
C ILE A 301 -14.35 -2.69 12.67
N MET A 302 -14.17 -2.01 13.80
CA MET A 302 -15.29 -1.40 14.53
C MET A 302 -15.92 -0.24 13.76
N THR A 303 -15.13 0.58 13.07
CA THR A 303 -15.63 1.65 12.20
C THR A 303 -16.43 1.08 11.03
N SER A 304 -16.05 -0.06 10.47
CA SER A 304 -16.84 -0.72 9.41
C SER A 304 -18.19 -1.19 9.91
N ILE A 305 -18.28 -1.67 11.15
CA ILE A 305 -19.58 -2.03 11.77
C ILE A 305 -20.43 -0.79 12.00
N LEU A 306 -19.81 0.30 12.45
CA LEU A 306 -20.47 1.59 12.60
C LEU A 306 -21.07 2.02 11.26
N ASP A 307 -20.25 2.05 10.20
CA ASP A 307 -20.63 2.37 8.83
C ASP A 307 -21.85 1.55 8.36
N ASP A 308 -21.79 0.22 8.51
CA ASP A 308 -22.91 -0.66 8.16
C ASP A 308 -24.20 -0.39 8.95
N THR A 309 -24.05 0.03 10.21
CA THR A 309 -25.19 0.39 11.06
C THR A 309 -25.87 1.65 10.55
N TYR A 310 -25.10 2.66 10.13
CA TYR A 310 -25.64 3.91 9.57
C TYR A 310 -26.22 3.73 8.16
N ASP A 311 -25.55 2.96 7.31
CA ASP A 311 -25.89 2.90 5.89
C ASP A 311 -26.98 1.87 5.57
N SER A 312 -27.01 0.77 6.33
CA SER A 312 -27.70 -0.45 5.87
C SER A 312 -28.61 -1.11 6.90
N TYR A 313 -28.80 -0.52 8.09
CA TYR A 313 -29.59 -1.15 9.15
C TYR A 313 -30.46 -0.21 9.99
N ALA A 314 -29.87 0.79 10.64
CA ALA A 314 -30.58 1.59 11.61
C ALA A 314 -31.52 2.61 10.94
N THR A 315 -32.64 2.86 11.59
CA THR A 315 -33.55 3.95 11.22
C THR A 315 -32.98 5.30 11.66
N TYR A 316 -33.48 6.38 11.06
CA TYR A 316 -33.04 7.74 11.40
C TYR A 316 -33.18 8.06 12.91
N ASP A 317 -34.29 7.65 13.52
CA ASP A 317 -34.55 7.88 14.95
C ASP A 317 -33.56 7.12 15.85
N GLU A 318 -33.18 5.90 15.48
CA GLU A 318 -32.15 5.12 16.18
C GLU A 318 -30.77 5.76 16.03
N LEU A 319 -30.45 6.26 14.84
CA LEU A 319 -29.17 6.93 14.56
C LEU A 319 -29.00 8.24 15.33
N ILE A 320 -30.07 9.00 15.58
CA ILE A 320 -30.00 10.19 16.45
C ILE A 320 -29.54 9.78 17.85
N LEU A 321 -30.18 8.75 18.43
CA LEU A 321 -29.86 8.29 19.78
C LEU A 321 -28.45 7.71 19.86
N TYR A 322 -28.06 6.92 18.85
CA TYR A 322 -26.76 6.29 18.76
C TYR A 322 -25.63 7.32 18.61
N THR A 323 -25.79 8.29 17.70
CA THR A 323 -24.83 9.41 17.52
C THR A 323 -24.67 10.19 18.81
N SER A 324 -25.78 10.55 19.46
CA SER A 324 -25.77 11.29 20.72
C SER A 324 -25.10 10.51 21.85
N ALA A 325 -25.21 9.19 21.86
CA ALA A 325 -24.50 8.34 22.82
C ALA A 325 -22.98 8.36 22.60
N ILE A 326 -22.53 8.30 21.33
CA ILE A 326 -21.12 8.38 20.95
C ILE A 326 -20.54 9.75 21.32
N GLU A 327 -21.23 10.85 21.01
CA GLU A 327 -20.78 12.20 21.33
C GLU A 327 -20.59 12.43 22.84
N ARG A 328 -21.46 11.84 23.67
CA ARG A 328 -21.35 11.95 25.13
C ARG A 328 -20.26 11.08 25.73
N LEU A 329 -19.86 9.98 25.08
CA LEU A 329 -18.91 8.99 25.60
C LEU A 329 -19.24 8.48 27.03
N THR A 330 -20.52 8.41 27.41
CA THR A 330 -20.92 7.98 28.77
C THR A 330 -21.55 6.59 28.78
N PHE A 331 -20.99 5.69 29.58
CA PHE A 331 -21.64 4.45 30.02
C PHE A 331 -22.61 4.73 31.18
N LYS A 332 -23.67 5.52 30.96
CA LYS A 332 -24.78 5.51 31.93
C LYS A 332 -25.60 4.26 31.64
N TYR A 333 -25.52 3.30 32.57
CA TYR A 333 -26.20 2.01 32.55
C TYR A 333 -27.58 2.08 31.87
N LEU A 334 -27.69 1.41 30.72
CA LEU A 334 -28.94 0.82 30.25
C LEU A 334 -29.27 -0.35 31.18
N LEU A 335 -29.74 -0.04 32.39
CA LEU A 335 -30.40 -0.97 33.31
C LEU A 335 -31.86 -0.55 33.47
#